data_AF-A0A968XXG8-F1
#
_entry.id   AF-A0A968XXG8-F1
#
_cell.length_a   1.000
_cell.length_b   1.000
_cell.length_c   1.000
_cell.angle_alpha   90.00
_cell.angle_beta   90.00
_cell.angle_gamma   90.00
#
_symmetry.space_group_name_H-M   'P 1'
#
loop_
_entity.id
_entity.type
_entity.pdbx_description
1 polymer ?
#
loop_
_entity_poly.entity_id
_entity_poly.type
_entity_poly.pdbx_seq_one_letter_code
_entity_poly.pdbx_strand_id
1 'polypeptide(L)' 'MFRYGNNAIPNISTDILAEKRASYQVDRDLTSIQEPITTAPPEVRQIIERVLEIEKDKLYMKSPRYISDDILKIIKEAVV' A
#
# COMPACT_ATOMS: atom_id res chain seq x y z
N MET A 1 32.57 -2.22 9.84
CA MET A 1 32.29 -1.11 8.90
C MET A 1 32.74 -1.56 7.52
N PHE A 2 31.83 -1.98 6.65
CA PHE A 2 32.19 -2.56 5.34
C PHE A 2 32.12 -1.47 4.26
N ARG A 3 33.25 -1.25 3.58
CA ARG A 3 33.37 -0.33 2.44
C ARG A 3 33.18 -1.13 1.17
N TYR A 4 32.18 -0.80 0.36
CA TYR A 4 32.03 -1.37 -0.96
C TYR A 4 32.95 -0.62 -1.93
N GLY A 5 33.89 -1.35 -2.52
CA GLY A 5 34.75 -0.85 -3.59
C GLY A 5 33.93 -0.63 -4.86
N ASN A 6 34.20 0.48 -5.54
CA ASN A 6 33.70 0.74 -6.89
C ASN A 6 34.42 -0.21 -7.85
N ASN A 7 33.80 -1.35 -8.11
CA ASN A 7 34.23 -2.28 -9.13
C ASN A 7 33.37 -1.95 -10.35
N ALA A 8 33.97 -1.34 -11.37
CA ALA A 8 33.30 -1.06 -12.63
C ALA A 8 32.61 -2.34 -13.14
N ILE A 9 31.29 -2.38 -13.07
CA ILE A 9 30.51 -3.53 -13.52
C ILE A 9 30.54 -3.48 -15.05
N PRO A 10 31.17 -4.45 -15.74
CA PRO A 10 31.01 -4.57 -17.18
C PRO A 10 29.51 -4.72 -17.45
N ASN A 11 28.99 -4.00 -18.43
CA ASN A 11 27.58 -3.99 -18.82
C ASN A 11 27.18 -5.37 -19.37
N ILE A 12 27.02 -6.35 -18.48
CA ILE A 12 26.55 -7.69 -18.77
C ILE A 12 25.03 -7.60 -18.75
N SER A 13 24.38 -7.87 -19.89
CA SER A 13 22.92 -7.93 -19.98
C SER A 13 22.37 -8.83 -18.88
N THR A 14 21.55 -8.27 -18.01
CA THR A 14 20.86 -8.98 -16.91
C THR A 14 19.96 -10.10 -17.40
N ASP A 15 19.68 -10.15 -18.70
CA ASP A 15 18.85 -11.17 -19.36
C ASP A 15 19.50 -12.56 -19.34
N ILE A 16 20.84 -12.64 -19.31
CA ILE A 16 21.57 -13.93 -19.28
C ILE A 16 21.59 -14.53 -17.86
N LEU A 17 21.40 -13.70 -16.83
CA LEU A 17 21.48 -14.08 -15.41
C LEU A 17 20.11 -14.21 -14.73
N ALA A 18 19.01 -13.95 -15.43
CA ALA A 18 17.69 -14.03 -14.85
C ALA A 18 17.31 -15.51 -14.64
N GLU A 19 17.42 -15.99 -13.38
CA GLU A 19 16.65 -17.14 -12.91
C GLU A 19 15.22 -17.05 -13.45
N LYS A 20 14.70 -18.20 -13.91
CA LYS A 20 13.35 -18.38 -14.47
C LYS A 20 12.34 -17.53 -13.69
N ARG A 21 12.03 -16.33 -14.21
CA ARG A 21 11.06 -15.43 -13.56
C ARG A 21 9.75 -16.20 -13.50
N ALA A 22 9.26 -16.44 -12.29
CA ALA A 22 7.95 -17.02 -12.09
C ALA A 22 6.95 -16.20 -12.92
N SER A 23 6.17 -16.89 -13.74
CA SER A 23 5.16 -16.29 -14.61
C SER A 23 3.97 -15.83 -13.78
N TYR A 24 4.19 -14.87 -12.89
CA TYR A 24 3.11 -14.10 -12.30
C TYR A 24 2.53 -13.24 -13.41
N GLN A 25 1.23 -13.40 -13.68
CA GLN A 25 0.53 -12.44 -14.51
C GLN A 25 0.57 -11.12 -13.74
N VAL A 26 1.38 -10.18 -14.23
CA VAL A 26 1.37 -8.81 -13.75
C VAL A 26 0.07 -8.23 -14.28
N ASP A 27 -0.97 -8.28 -13.47
CA ASP A 27 -2.16 -7.50 -13.73
C ASP A 27 -1.71 -6.02 -13.73
N ARG A 28 -1.69 -5.42 -14.92
CA ARG A 28 -1.24 -4.04 -15.11
C ARG A 28 -2.33 -3.04 -14.74
N ASP A 29 -3.54 -3.54 -14.49
CA ASP A 29 -4.67 -2.71 -14.11
C ASP A 29 -4.77 -2.54 -12.59
N LEU A 30 -4.04 -1.55 -12.09
CA LEU A 30 -4.10 -1.14 -10.68
C LEU A 30 -5.36 -0.33 -10.35
N THR A 31 -6.31 -0.16 -11.28
CA THR A 31 -7.56 0.56 -10.97
C THR A 31 -8.45 -0.26 -10.05
N SER A 32 -8.45 -1.59 -10.22
CA SER A 32 -9.25 -2.51 -9.39
C SER A 32 -8.90 -2.43 -7.90
N ILE A 33 -7.64 -2.16 -7.57
CA ILE A 33 -7.19 -2.04 -6.17
C ILE A 33 -7.52 -0.68 -5.54
N GLN A 34 -7.85 0.33 -6.36
CA GLN A 34 -8.26 1.66 -5.89
C GLN A 34 -9.77 1.73 -5.64
N GLU A 35 -10.54 0.76 -6.12
CA GLU A 35 -11.96 0.68 -5.81
C GLU A 35 -12.18 0.17 -4.37
N PRO A 36 -13.07 0.77 -3.57
CA PRO A 36 -14.08 1.78 -3.96
C PRO A 36 -13.65 3.25 -3.74
N ILE A 37 -12.38 3.56 -3.42
CA ILE A 37 -11.94 4.93 -3.11
C ILE A 37 -12.22 5.89 -4.28
N THR A 38 -12.01 5.43 -5.51
CA THR A 38 -12.19 6.21 -6.74
C THR A 38 -13.64 6.38 -7.16
N THR A 39 -14.53 5.45 -6.82
CA THR A 39 -15.97 5.52 -7.17
C THR A 39 -16.88 5.97 -6.03
N ALA A 40 -16.40 5.98 -4.78
CA ALA A 40 -17.20 6.33 -3.62
C ALA A 40 -17.67 7.80 -3.65
N PRO A 41 -18.89 8.10 -3.17
CA PRO A 41 -19.34 9.46 -2.93
C PRO A 41 -18.37 10.24 -2.02
N PRO A 42 -18.28 11.58 -2.11
CA PRO A 42 -17.27 12.36 -1.38
C PRO A 42 -17.23 12.10 0.13
N GLU A 43 -18.40 12.01 0.79
CA GLU A 43 -18.52 11.72 2.23
C GLU A 43 -17.95 10.34 2.57
N VAL A 44 -18.29 9.32 1.78
CA VAL A 44 -17.83 7.95 1.97
C VAL A 44 -16.34 7.84 1.68
N ARG A 45 -15.85 8.53 0.64
CA ARG A 45 -14.44 8.59 0.31
C ARG A 45 -13.62 9.20 1.45
N GLN A 46 -14.10 10.29 2.06
CA GLN A 46 -13.45 10.89 3.24
C GLN A 46 -13.37 9.91 4.42
N ILE A 47 -14.42 9.13 4.65
CA ILE A 47 -14.41 8.09 5.68
C ILE A 47 -13.33 7.05 5.36
N ILE A 48 -13.30 6.52 4.12
CA ILE A 48 -12.33 5.50 3.72
C ILE A 48 -10.89 6.01 3.88
N GLU A 49 -10.58 7.20 3.38
CA GLU A 49 -9.24 7.80 3.45
C GLU A 49 -8.78 7.96 4.92
N ARG A 50 -9.64 8.46 5.81
CA ARG A 50 -9.33 8.62 7.24
C ARG A 50 -9.15 7.29 7.96
N VAL A 51 -9.93 6.26 7.60
CA VAL A 51 -9.75 4.91 8.17
C VAL A 51 -8.41 4.32 7.75
N LEU A 52 -8.03 4.45 6.47
CA LEU A 52 -6.75 3.96 5.95
C LEU A 52 -5.55 4.63 6.64
N GLU A 53 -5.64 5.92 6.95
CA GLU A 53 -4.61 6.63 7.74
C GLU A 53 -4.44 6.01 9.13
N ILE A 54 -5.54 5.76 9.84
CA ILE A 54 -5.51 5.17 11.18
C ILE A 54 -4.96 3.73 11.15
N GLU A 55 -5.36 2.93 10.16
CA GLU A 55 -4.85 1.57 10.00
C GLU A 55 -3.35 1.55 9.70
N LYS A 56 -2.90 2.45 8.81
CA LYS A 56 -1.48 2.63 8.48
C LYS A 56 -0.67 3.00 9.72
N ASP A 57 -1.19 3.92 10.54
CA ASP A 57 -0.52 4.35 11.78
C ASP A 57 -0.42 3.22 12.81
N LYS A 58 -1.34 2.26 12.80
CA LYS A 58 -1.36 1.11 13.72
C LYS A 58 -0.80 -0.17 13.12
N LEU A 59 -0.19 -0.13 11.93
CA LEU A 59 0.31 -1.32 11.22
C LEU A 59 1.34 -2.12 12.03
N TYR A 60 2.07 -1.47 12.95
CA TYR A 60 3.02 -2.12 13.86
C TYR A 60 2.34 -2.91 14.99
N MET A 61 1.04 -2.71 15.22
CA MET A 61 0.26 -3.39 16.26
C MET A 61 -0.34 -4.68 15.71
N LYS A 62 -0.04 -5.82 16.33
CA LYS A 62 -0.68 -7.11 15.98
C LYS A 62 -2.21 -7.08 16.14
N SER A 63 -2.72 -6.27 17.06
CA SER A 63 -4.15 -6.00 17.26
C SER A 63 -4.33 -4.52 17.57
N PRO A 64 -4.80 -3.72 16.60
CA PRO A 64 -5.03 -2.29 16.77
C PRO A 64 -6.09 -2.05 17.87
N ARG A 65 -5.68 -1.41 18.96
CA ARG A 65 -6.62 -1.04 20.04
C ARG A 65 -7.49 0.14 19.61
N TYR A 66 -8.76 0.09 20.02
CA TYR A 66 -9.78 1.13 19.82
C TYR A 66 -10.10 1.49 18.36
N ILE A 67 -9.73 0.63 17.40
CA ILE A 67 -9.98 0.89 15.97
C ILE A 67 -11.47 1.09 15.67
N SER A 68 -12.35 0.32 16.32
CA SER A 68 -13.79 0.45 16.15
C SER A 68 -14.33 1.80 16.66
N ASP A 69 -13.79 2.30 17.77
CA ASP A 69 -14.20 3.59 18.34
C ASP A 69 -13.71 4.74 17.45
N ASP A 70 -12.47 4.63 16.95
CA ASP A 70 -11.87 5.58 16.00
C ASP A 70 -12.69 5.66 14.70
N ILE A 71 -13.08 4.50 14.12
CA ILE A 71 -13.94 4.43 12.94
C ILE A 71 -15.32 5.05 13.21
N LEU A 72 -15.94 4.71 14.35
CA LEU A 72 -17.26 5.25 14.70
C LEU A 72 -17.23 6.78 14.85
N LYS A 73 -16.14 7.31 15.40
CA LYS A 73 -15.92 8.75 15.50
C LYS A 73 -15.79 9.39 14.10
N ILE A 74 -15.00 8.81 13.20
CA ILE A 74 -14.87 9.29 11.81
C ILE A 74 -16.23 9.35 11.13
N ILE A 75 -17.04 8.30 11.24
CA ILE A 75 -18.37 8.24 10.60
C ILE A 75 -19.28 9.35 11.14
N LYS A 76 -19.32 9.53 12.46
CA LYS A 76 -20.12 10.59 13.10
C LYS A 76 -19.70 12.00 12.72
N GLU A 77 -18.42 12.21 12.42
CA GLU A 77 -17.90 13.51 11.97
C GLU A 77 -18.20 13.76 10.49
N ALA A 78 -18.23 12.71 9.66
CA ALA A 78 -18.46 12.81 8.23
C ALA A 78 -19.95 12.90 7.86
N VAL A 79 -20.83 12.31 8.67
CA VAL A 79 -22.29 12.33 8.48
C VAL A 79 -22.87 13.36 9.46
N VAL A 80 -23.10 14.58 8.96
CA VAL A 80 -23.70 15.70 9.73
C VAL A 80 -25.21 15.62 9.76
#